data_AF-A0A7S2I187-F1
#
_entry.id   AF-A0A7S2I187-F1
#
_cell.length_a   1.000
_cell.length_b   1.000
_cell.length_c   1.000
_cell.angle_alpha   90.00
_cell.angle_beta   90.00
_cell.angle_gamma   90.00
#
_symmetry.space_group_name_H-M   'P 1'
#
loop_
_entity.id
_entity.type
_entity.pdbx_description
1 polymer ?
#
loop_
_entity_poly.entity_id
_entity_poly.type
_entity_poly.pdbx_seq_one_letter_code
_entity_poly.pdbx_strand_id
1 'polypeptide(L)'
;PLEEYEHGMAMDVIALTDVIEETGTGAPSTAHEQAPEDTVFIAVGTGIVDKDGEDISSKGRVLLFEVKKTEHGSTTRRHDPNKSLASLVELSLTYEKNISLGPVTSLNALTCEGKTRVVVGAGAEITIEQWGGGKLTQVGFFHANMQVKEITL
;
A
#
# COMPACT_ATOMS: atom_id res chain seq x y z
N PRO A 1 9.88 10.53 1.05
CA PRO A 1 11.14 10.55 1.83
C PRO A 1 10.79 10.17 3.26
N LEU A 2 11.64 9.40 3.94
CA LEU A 2 11.39 9.03 5.33
C LEU A 2 11.69 10.22 6.26
N GLU A 3 10.98 10.28 7.38
CA GLU A 3 11.19 11.26 8.44
C GLU A 3 12.41 10.91 9.30
N GLU A 4 12.85 11.85 10.13
CA GLU A 4 13.90 11.59 11.11
C GLU A 4 13.44 10.46 12.07
N TYR A 5 14.32 9.50 12.33
CA TYR A 5 14.03 8.30 13.15
C TYR A 5 12.94 7.36 12.57
N GLU A 6 12.52 7.56 11.33
CA GLU A 6 11.61 6.65 10.65
C GLU A 6 12.40 5.57 9.90
N HIS A 7 12.01 4.32 10.13
CA HIS A 7 12.64 3.15 9.52
C HIS A 7 11.62 2.40 8.67
N GLY A 8 12.05 1.94 7.49
CA GLY A 8 11.30 0.93 6.73
C GLY A 8 11.35 -0.40 7.46
N MET A 9 10.19 -0.93 7.82
CA MET A 9 10.03 -2.15 8.63
C MET A 9 9.46 -3.31 7.80
N ALA A 10 8.60 -3.01 6.83
CA ALA A 10 8.00 -3.98 5.92
C ALA A 10 7.94 -3.42 4.51
N MET A 11 8.03 -4.29 3.50
CA MET A 11 7.84 -3.92 2.10
C MET A 11 7.25 -5.10 1.34
N ASP A 12 6.23 -4.85 0.52
CA ASP A 12 5.63 -5.86 -0.35
C ASP A 12 5.11 -5.24 -1.67
N VAL A 13 5.01 -6.05 -2.71
CA VAL A 13 4.40 -5.67 -3.99
C VAL A 13 2.98 -6.19 -4.02
N ILE A 14 2.01 -5.28 -3.94
CA ILE A 14 0.59 -5.63 -3.78
C ILE A 14 -0.25 -5.06 -4.92
N ALA A 15 -1.12 -5.90 -5.48
CA ALA A 15 -2.14 -5.49 -6.43
C ALA A 15 -3.43 -5.22 -5.66
N LEU A 16 -3.92 -3.98 -5.66
CA LEU A 16 -5.12 -3.59 -4.91
C LEU A 16 -6.25 -3.24 -5.86
N THR A 17 -7.42 -3.81 -5.58
CA THR A 17 -8.64 -3.57 -6.36
C THR A 17 -9.17 -2.18 -6.04
N ASP A 18 -9.31 -1.32 -7.05
CA ASP A 18 -9.90 0.02 -6.88
C ASP A 18 -11.42 -0.09 -6.75
N VAL A 19 -11.93 0.17 -5.55
CA VAL A 19 -13.37 0.19 -5.29
C VAL A 19 -13.87 1.63 -5.32
N ILE A 20 -14.60 1.95 -6.39
CA ILE A 20 -15.31 3.22 -6.53
C ILE A 20 -16.58 3.14 -5.66
N GLU A 21 -16.65 3.93 -4.60
CA GLU A 21 -17.88 4.09 -3.83
C GLU A 21 -18.93 4.83 -4.69
N GLU A 22 -19.98 4.14 -5.12
CA GLU A 22 -21.14 4.80 -5.72
C GLU A 22 -21.84 5.65 -4.65
N THR A 23 -21.61 6.96 -4.66
CA THR A 23 -22.38 7.91 -3.85
C THR A 23 -23.86 7.79 -4.22
N GLY A 24 -24.67 7.33 -3.27
CA GLY A 24 -26.07 6.94 -3.45
C GLY A 24 -26.97 8.03 -4.04
N THR A 25 -27.04 8.08 -5.37
CA THR A 25 -28.17 8.64 -6.10
C THR A 25 -28.81 7.48 -6.84
N GLY A 26 -30.03 7.12 -6.44
CA GLY A 26 -30.77 5.95 -6.93
C GLY A 26 -31.22 6.04 -8.38
N ALA A 27 -30.30 6.28 -9.30
CA ALA A 27 -30.49 6.01 -10.72
C ALA A 27 -29.87 4.63 -11.01
N PRO A 28 -30.55 3.73 -11.73
CA PRO A 28 -29.91 2.51 -12.20
C PRO A 28 -28.81 2.93 -13.18
N SER A 29 -27.57 2.95 -12.70
CA SER A 29 -26.43 3.19 -13.56
C SER A 29 -26.33 1.96 -14.46
N THR A 30 -26.48 2.17 -15.77
CA THR A 30 -26.07 1.19 -16.79
C THR A 30 -24.54 1.19 -16.89
N ALA A 31 -23.86 1.09 -15.74
CA ALA A 31 -22.43 0.89 -15.68
C ALA A 31 -22.20 -0.56 -16.11
N HIS A 32 -21.64 -0.71 -17.30
CA HIS A 32 -21.08 -1.97 -17.77
C HIS A 32 -20.32 -2.68 -16.63
N GLU A 33 -20.50 -3.99 -16.52
CA GLU A 33 -19.70 -4.94 -15.71
C GLU A 33 -18.21 -4.90 -16.11
N GLN A 34 -17.54 -3.76 -15.95
CA GLN A 34 -16.09 -3.72 -15.95
C GLN A 34 -15.66 -4.28 -14.60
N ALA A 35 -15.03 -5.45 -14.64
CA ALA A 35 -14.35 -5.99 -13.47
C ALA A 35 -13.44 -4.89 -12.89
N PRO A 36 -13.45 -4.69 -11.56
CA PRO A 36 -12.67 -3.62 -10.96
C PRO A 36 -11.19 -3.81 -11.31
N GLU A 37 -10.53 -2.73 -11.69
CA GLU A 37 -9.12 -2.77 -12.10
C GLU A 37 -8.21 -2.83 -10.87
N ASP A 38 -7.22 -3.72 -10.92
CA ASP A 38 -6.19 -3.82 -9.90
C ASP A 38 -5.05 -2.85 -10.23
N THR A 39 -4.68 -2.02 -9.26
CA THR A 39 -3.49 -1.17 -9.34
C THR A 39 -2.35 -1.82 -8.55
N VAL A 40 -1.17 -1.92 -9.16
CA VAL A 40 0.02 -2.48 -8.51
C VAL A 40 0.78 -1.38 -7.76
N PHE A 41 1.01 -1.62 -6.47
CA PHE A 41 1.78 -0.75 -5.60
C PHE A 41 2.99 -1.49 -5.02
N ILE A 42 4.07 -0.75 -4.81
CA ILE A 42 5.06 -1.10 -3.79
C ILE A 42 4.57 -0.47 -2.49
N ALA A 43 4.13 -1.30 -1.55
CA ALA A 43 3.70 -0.85 -0.24
C ALA A 43 4.85 -0.95 0.75
N VAL A 44 5.06 0.11 1.52
CA VAL A 44 6.11 0.18 2.55
C VAL A 44 5.45 0.50 3.89
N GLY A 45 5.72 -0.36 4.87
CA GLY A 45 5.34 -0.15 6.26
C GLY A 45 6.54 0.41 7.00
N THR A 46 6.32 1.49 7.75
CA THR A 46 7.37 2.16 8.52
C THR A 46 7.06 2.19 10.00
N GLY A 47 8.09 2.47 10.80
CA GLY A 47 7.99 2.70 12.22
C GLY A 47 8.95 3.79 12.66
N ILE A 48 8.50 4.66 13.58
CA ILE A 48 9.34 5.69 14.21
C ILE A 48 9.94 5.11 15.48
N VAL A 49 11.27 5.09 15.57
CA VAL A 49 12.03 4.67 16.75
C VAL A 49 12.87 5.86 17.21
N ASP A 50 12.27 6.70 18.04
CA ASP A 50 12.88 7.95 18.53
C ASP A 50 14.13 7.67 19.39
N LYS A 51 14.95 8.69 19.63
CA LYS A 51 16.19 8.64 20.44
C LYS A 51 15.95 8.18 21.88
N ASP A 52 14.76 8.43 22.42
CA ASP A 52 14.35 8.04 23.76
C ASP A 52 13.81 6.58 23.77
N GLY A 53 13.82 5.91 22.61
CA GLY A 53 13.62 4.48 22.48
C GLY A 53 12.23 4.01 22.93
N GLU A 54 12.22 3.08 23.89
CA GLU A 54 11.00 2.46 24.44
C GLU A 54 10.10 3.44 25.19
N ASP A 55 10.66 4.52 25.74
CA ASP A 55 9.92 5.49 26.56
C ASP A 55 8.94 6.35 25.75
N ILE A 56 9.01 6.29 24.41
CA ILE A 56 8.10 6.97 23.49
C ILE A 56 7.24 5.96 22.74
N SER A 57 5.94 6.23 22.64
CA SER A 57 5.03 5.41 21.84
C SER A 57 5.43 5.46 20.37
N SER A 58 5.91 4.32 19.85
CA SER A 58 6.21 4.17 18.43
C SER A 58 4.94 4.27 17.59
N LYS A 59 5.02 5.03 16.50
CA LYS A 59 3.98 5.17 15.48
C LYS A 59 4.47 4.57 14.17
N GLY A 60 3.54 4.19 13.31
CA GLY A 60 3.85 3.67 11.99
C GLY A 60 3.21 4.50 10.89
N ARG A 61 3.62 4.21 9.66
CA ARG A 61 3.00 4.76 8.45
C ARG A 61 3.00 3.72 7.35
N VAL A 62 1.94 3.73 6.54
CA VAL A 62 1.89 2.99 5.28
C VAL A 62 2.13 3.97 4.15
N LEU A 63 3.05 3.63 3.25
CA LEU A 63 3.36 4.37 2.04
C LEU A 63 3.04 3.50 0.83
N LEU A 64 2.26 3.99 -0.12
CA LEU A 64 1.98 3.30 -1.37
C LEU A 64 2.67 4.03 -2.52
N PHE A 65 3.55 3.31 -3.22
CA PHE A 65 4.22 3.80 -4.42
C PHE A 65 3.66 3.09 -5.64
N GLU A 66 3.08 3.86 -6.56
CA GLU A 66 2.65 3.34 -7.85
C GLU A 66 3.86 3.22 -8.79
N VAL A 67 3.89 2.13 -9.55
CA VAL A 67 4.95 1.83 -10.52
C VAL A 67 4.53 2.32 -11.91
N LYS A 68 5.07 3.45 -12.36
CA LYS A 68 4.76 4.03 -13.67
C LYS A 68 5.83 3.71 -14.70
N LYS A 69 5.41 3.31 -15.91
CA LYS A 69 6.33 3.19 -17.05
C LYS A 69 6.64 4.57 -17.59
N THR A 70 7.91 4.89 -17.78
CA THR A 70 8.31 6.16 -18.39
C THR A 70 8.05 6.11 -19.90
N GLU A 71 7.28 7.06 -20.42
CA GLU A 71 6.91 7.13 -21.86
C GLU A 71 8.12 7.37 -22.80
N HIS A 72 9.27 7.75 -22.25
CA HIS A 72 10.52 7.96 -22.98
C HIS A 72 11.24 6.66 -23.43
N GLY A 73 10.56 5.51 -23.31
CA GLY A 73 10.93 4.23 -23.92
C GLY A 73 10.26 3.96 -25.27
N SER A 74 9.53 4.90 -25.85
CA SER A 74 8.76 4.70 -27.08
C SER A 74 9.56 5.04 -28.36
N THR A 75 9.70 4.05 -29.24
CA THR A 75 9.99 4.15 -30.69
C THR A 75 11.39 4.52 -31.18
N THR A 76 12.40 3.71 -30.85
CA THR A 76 13.34 3.24 -31.88
C THR A 76 13.97 1.93 -31.42
N ARG A 77 13.76 0.86 -32.20
CA ARG A 77 14.39 -0.45 -32.02
C ARG A 77 15.91 -0.33 -32.20
N ARG A 78 16.61 0.11 -31.18
CA ARG A 78 18.02 -0.21 -30.98
C ARG A 78 18.16 -0.64 -29.54
N HIS A 79 18.38 -1.94 -29.38
CA HIS A 79 18.77 -2.58 -28.14
C HIS A 79 20.12 -1.96 -27.73
N ASP A 80 20.09 -0.87 -26.98
CA ASP A 80 21.29 -0.33 -26.34
C ASP A 80 21.50 -1.11 -25.04
N PRO A 81 22.46 -2.05 -24.98
CA PRO A 81 22.69 -2.88 -23.80
C PRO A 81 23.17 -2.07 -22.58
N ASN A 82 23.47 -0.77 -22.74
CA ASN A 82 23.86 0.12 -21.65
C ASN A 82 22.71 0.99 -21.11
N LYS A 83 21.49 0.86 -21.63
CA LYS A 83 20.35 1.61 -21.10
C LYS A 83 19.89 1.00 -19.77
N SER A 84 20.27 1.63 -18.67
CA SER A 84 19.90 1.24 -17.31
C SER A 84 18.39 1.03 -17.17
N LEU A 85 17.99 -0.05 -16.48
CA LEU A 85 16.60 -0.33 -16.08
C LEU A 85 15.96 0.85 -15.31
N ALA A 86 16.78 1.67 -14.64
CA ALA A 86 16.33 2.88 -13.95
C ALA A 86 15.73 3.95 -14.88
N SER A 87 15.90 3.82 -16.20
CA SER A 87 15.30 4.72 -17.19
C SER A 87 13.91 4.28 -17.67
N LEU A 88 13.43 3.10 -17.27
CA LEU A 88 12.20 2.48 -17.78
C LEU A 88 10.99 2.59 -16.84
N VAL A 89 11.23 2.86 -15.56
CA VAL A 89 10.20 2.82 -14.51
C VAL A 89 10.45 3.92 -13.49
N GLU A 90 9.40 4.64 -13.12
CA GLU A 90 9.39 5.65 -12.06
C GLU A 90 8.47 5.19 -10.92
N LEU A 91 8.92 5.38 -9.67
CA LEU A 91 8.11 5.16 -8.48
C LEU A 91 7.54 6.50 -8.03
N SER A 92 6.22 6.63 -8.05
CA SER A 92 5.54 7.81 -7.50
C SER A 92 4.82 7.45 -6.22
N LEU A 93 5.12 8.14 -5.12
CA LEU A 93 4.33 8.06 -3.89
C LEU A 93 2.92 8.60 -4.19
N THR A 94 1.91 7.75 -4.10
CA THR A 94 0.51 8.11 -4.41
C THR A 94 -0.35 8.27 -3.17
N TYR A 95 0.01 7.56 -2.09
CA TYR A 95 -0.76 7.61 -0.86
C TYR A 95 0.12 7.35 0.36
N GLU A 96 -0.22 8.01 1.46
CA GLU A 96 0.35 7.76 2.77
C GLU A 96 -0.74 7.77 3.85
N LYS A 97 -0.59 6.90 4.85
CA LYS A 97 -1.51 6.81 5.99
C LYS A 97 -0.73 6.62 7.29
N ASN A 98 -0.89 7.55 8.21
CA ASN A 98 -0.35 7.43 9.57
C ASN A 98 -1.13 6.38 10.36
N ILE A 99 -0.41 5.54 11.11
CA ILE A 99 -0.94 4.47 11.96
C ILE A 99 -0.50 4.72 13.39
N SER A 100 -1.46 5.01 14.27
CA SER A 100 -1.20 5.30 15.69
C SER A 100 -1.09 4.06 16.57
N LEU A 101 -1.36 2.87 16.01
CA LEU A 101 -1.45 1.60 16.73
C LEU A 101 -0.08 0.97 17.04
N GLY A 102 0.96 1.49 16.40
CA GLY A 102 2.32 0.98 16.49
C GLY A 102 3.06 1.07 15.17
N PRO A 103 4.33 0.64 15.13
CA PRO A 103 5.08 0.53 13.88
C PRO A 103 4.43 -0.51 12.96
N VAL A 104 4.41 -0.23 11.65
CA VAL A 104 3.87 -1.16 10.65
C VAL A 104 4.93 -2.20 10.32
N THR A 105 4.82 -3.39 10.89
CA THR A 105 5.84 -4.44 10.84
C THR A 105 5.55 -5.55 9.84
N SER A 106 4.34 -5.61 9.28
CA SER A 106 4.03 -6.52 8.18
C SER A 106 2.98 -5.95 7.24
N LEU A 107 3.12 -6.26 5.96
CA LEU A 107 2.14 -5.98 4.91
C LEU A 107 1.92 -7.25 4.11
N ASN A 108 0.69 -7.47 3.64
CA ASN A 108 0.36 -8.54 2.70
C ASN A 108 -0.92 -8.18 1.91
N ALA A 109 -1.26 -8.94 0.87
CA ALA A 109 -2.48 -8.78 0.10
C ALA A 109 -3.48 -9.91 0.44
N LEU A 110 -4.72 -9.56 0.76
CA LEU A 110 -5.82 -10.49 0.96
C LEU A 110 -6.82 -10.36 -0.20
N THR A 111 -6.93 -11.40 -1.01
CA THR A 111 -7.99 -11.51 -2.01
C THR A 111 -9.18 -12.27 -1.44
N CYS A 112 -10.30 -11.58 -1.29
CA CYS A 112 -11.55 -12.15 -0.80
C CYS A 112 -12.75 -11.47 -1.49
N GLU A 113 -13.77 -12.24 -1.87
CA GLU A 113 -14.96 -11.75 -2.59
C GLU A 113 -14.63 -11.02 -3.91
N GLY A 114 -13.58 -11.48 -4.61
CA GLY A 114 -13.14 -10.86 -5.87
C GLY A 114 -12.49 -9.47 -5.71
N LYS A 115 -12.13 -9.09 -4.48
CA LYS A 115 -11.43 -7.83 -4.18
C LYS A 115 -10.13 -8.13 -3.45
N THR A 116 -9.04 -7.52 -3.90
CA THR A 116 -7.74 -7.58 -3.24
C THR A 116 -7.54 -6.34 -2.39
N ARG A 117 -7.28 -6.57 -1.10
CA ARG A 117 -7.14 -5.55 -0.04
C ARG A 117 -5.76 -5.67 0.58
N VAL A 118 -5.25 -4.59 1.16
CA VAL A 118 -4.00 -4.66 1.91
C VAL A 118 -4.29 -5.03 3.35
N VAL A 119 -3.50 -5.95 3.89
CA VAL A 119 -3.51 -6.31 5.31
C VAL A 119 -2.30 -5.68 5.95
N VAL A 120 -2.54 -4.90 7.01
CA VAL A 120 -1.52 -4.11 7.70
C VAL A 120 -1.39 -4.64 9.12
N GLY A 121 -0.20 -5.15 9.46
CA GLY A 121 0.15 -5.48 10.84
C GLY A 121 0.87 -4.31 11.48
N ALA A 122 0.29 -3.73 12.53
CA ALA A 122 0.85 -2.60 13.25
C ALA A 122 0.67 -2.76 14.77
N GLY A 123 1.79 -2.83 15.50
CA GLY A 123 1.75 -3.16 16.93
C GLY A 123 0.97 -4.46 17.17
N ALA A 124 0.00 -4.45 18.08
CA ALA A 124 -0.85 -5.59 18.40
C ALA A 124 -2.08 -5.73 17.47
N GLU A 125 -2.20 -4.94 16.41
CA GLU A 125 -3.38 -4.94 15.54
C GLU A 125 -3.05 -5.38 14.11
N ILE A 126 -4.01 -6.08 13.51
CA ILE A 126 -4.07 -6.35 12.08
C ILE A 126 -5.28 -5.60 11.54
N THR A 127 -5.09 -4.72 10.57
CA THR A 127 -6.21 -4.08 9.84
C THR A 127 -6.28 -4.59 8.41
N ILE A 128 -7.50 -4.68 7.88
CA ILE A 128 -7.75 -4.94 6.47
C ILE A 128 -8.23 -3.63 5.85
N GLU A 129 -7.52 -3.15 4.85
CA GLU A 129 -7.71 -1.84 4.25
C GLU A 129 -8.06 -1.99 2.77
N GLN A 130 -9.17 -1.38 2.37
CA GLN A 130 -9.66 -1.34 1.00
C GLN A 130 -9.10 -0.11 0.29
N TRP A 131 -8.47 -0.32 -0.87
CA TRP A 131 -8.14 0.76 -1.79
C TRP A 131 -9.38 1.21 -2.56
N GLY A 132 -9.60 2.51 -2.63
CA GLY A 132 -10.72 3.09 -3.35
C GLY A 132 -10.68 4.61 -3.36
N GLY A 133 -10.90 5.23 -4.52
CA GLY A 133 -10.97 6.70 -4.62
C GLY A 133 -9.70 7.41 -4.14
N GLY A 134 -8.54 6.79 -4.34
CA GLY A 134 -7.24 7.36 -3.97
C GLY A 134 -6.87 7.26 -2.48
N LYS A 135 -7.57 6.45 -1.69
CA LYS A 135 -7.29 6.28 -0.25
C LYS A 135 -7.47 4.83 0.22
N LEU A 136 -6.91 4.53 1.40
CA LEU A 136 -7.16 3.30 2.15
C LEU A 136 -8.26 3.52 3.20
N THR A 137 -9.31 2.71 3.13
CA THR A 137 -10.40 2.68 4.10
C THR A 137 -10.39 1.35 4.85
N GLN A 138 -10.41 1.39 6.19
CA GLN A 138 -10.41 0.19 7.00
C GLN A 138 -11.77 -0.52 6.90
N VAL A 139 -11.75 -1.81 6.60
CA VAL A 139 -12.96 -2.65 6.44
C VAL A 139 -12.97 -3.88 7.34
N GLY A 140 -11.87 -4.16 8.05
CA GLY A 140 -11.77 -5.25 9.00
C GLY A 140 -10.61 -5.06 9.96
N PHE A 141 -10.63 -5.78 11.08
CA PHE A 141 -9.54 -5.79 12.04
C PHE A 141 -9.47 -7.09 12.84
N PHE A 142 -8.31 -7.34 13.44
CA PHE A 142 -8.07 -8.40 14.40
C PHE A 142 -7.05 -7.91 15.44
N HIS A 143 -7.24 -8.28 16.71
CA HIS A 143 -6.29 -7.98 17.78
C HIS A 143 -5.42 -9.20 18.07
N ALA A 144 -4.12 -9.06 17.83
CA ALA A 144 -3.10 -10.00 18.27
C ALA A 144 -2.71 -9.74 19.74
N ASN A 145 -1.92 -10.65 20.32
CA ASN A 145 -1.58 -10.57 21.74
C ASN A 145 -0.58 -9.47 22.08
N MET A 146 0.42 -9.22 21.22
CA MET A 146 1.52 -8.30 21.54
C MET A 146 2.01 -7.51 20.33
N GLN A 147 2.54 -8.22 19.33
CA GLN A 147 3.07 -7.61 18.12
C GLN A 147 2.87 -8.55 16.93
N VAL A 148 2.36 -8.00 15.84
CA VAL A 148 2.28 -8.70 14.56
C VAL A 148 3.64 -8.64 13.88
N LYS A 149 4.35 -9.77 13.82
CA LYS A 149 5.68 -9.83 13.18
C LYS A 149 5.61 -10.15 11.70
N GLU A 150 4.67 -11.01 11.32
CA GLU A 150 4.55 -11.53 9.97
C GLU A 150 3.08 -11.86 9.71
N ILE A 151 2.63 -11.60 8.48
CA ILE A 151 1.33 -12.01 7.97
C ILE A 151 1.61 -12.83 6.71
N THR A 152 1.10 -14.06 6.68
CA THR A 152 1.19 -14.97 5.53
C THR A 152 -0.23 -15.37 5.14
N LEU A 153 -0.57 -15.20 3.86
CA LEU A 153 -1.91 -15.41 3.31
C LEU A 153 -1.85 -16.32 2.08
#